data_AF-E0QTF7-F1
#
_entry.id   AF-E0QTF7-F1
#
_cell.length_a   1.000
_cell.length_b   1.000
_cell.length_c   1.000
_cell.angle_alpha   90.00
_cell.angle_beta   90.00
_cell.angle_gamma   90.00
#
_symmetry.space_group_name_H-M   'P 1'
#
loop_
_entity.id
_entity.type
_entity.pdbx_description
1 polymer ?
#
loop_
_entity_poly.entity_id
_entity_poly.type
_entity_poly.pdbx_seq_one_letter_code
_entity_poly.pdbx_strand_id
1 'polypeptide(L)'
;MKITTLDQADECIGQLQEFHNIYGKWLGEKTYRSEVLPDNVPTWVRPSQEWWYTHQNARKAYNLLATQTRKGTLFAFLNPHLQAQATSPLPSTTNALEGGINTQIKTLIRNHRGLSEDHMRCAVEWWCYLHSENPVIPHLLIKPEHLNPQVKPQTREPKPGPALWDTGSDLTQTDYHPDISIRKGTIR
;
A
#
# COMPACT_ATOMS: atom_id res chain seq x y z
N MET A 1 15.12 24.46 -2.18
CA MET A 1 16.58 24.23 -2.13
C MET A 1 16.85 22.79 -2.51
N LYS A 2 17.78 22.52 -3.44
CA LYS A 2 18.16 21.15 -3.84
C LYS A 2 19.50 20.83 -3.19
N ILE A 3 19.60 19.70 -2.48
CA ILE A 3 20.82 19.27 -1.79
C ILE A 3 21.64 18.41 -2.77
N THR A 4 22.86 18.84 -3.04
CA THR A 4 23.76 18.24 -4.04
C THR A 4 25.15 17.91 -3.50
N THR A 5 25.54 18.46 -2.36
CA THR A 5 26.85 18.25 -1.75
C THR A 5 26.72 17.78 -0.30
N LEU A 6 27.80 17.18 0.23
CA LEU A 6 27.85 16.75 1.63
C LEU A 6 27.75 17.95 2.59
N ASP A 7 28.43 19.06 2.29
CA ASP A 7 28.34 20.28 3.11
C ASP A 7 26.90 20.81 3.21
N GLN A 8 26.13 20.76 2.12
CA GLN A 8 24.72 21.15 2.12
C GLN A 8 23.85 20.17 2.92
N ALA A 9 24.22 18.88 2.93
CA ALA A 9 23.54 17.87 3.74
C ALA A 9 23.80 18.10 5.23
N ASP A 10 25.05 18.41 5.60
CA ASP A 10 25.44 18.73 6.97
C ASP A 10 24.76 20.01 7.47
N GLU A 11 24.70 21.06 6.63
CA GLU A 11 23.95 22.27 6.93
C GLU A 11 22.46 21.96 7.17
N CYS A 12 21.84 21.12 6.34
CA CYS A 12 20.45 20.72 6.50
C CYS A 12 20.22 19.96 7.81
N ILE A 13 21.15 19.09 8.21
CA ILE A 13 21.10 18.39 9.50
C ILE A 13 21.25 19.39 10.66
N GLY A 14 22.15 20.37 10.54
CA GLY A 14 22.31 21.46 11.50
C GLY A 14 21.03 22.26 11.69
N GLN A 15 20.38 22.66 10.60
CA GLN A 15 19.10 23.36 10.62
C GLN A 15 17.99 22.52 11.26
N LEU A 16 17.96 21.20 11.00
CA LEU A 16 17.00 20.29 11.63
C LEU A 16 17.21 20.22 13.15
N GLN A 17 18.46 20.23 13.60
CA GLN A 17 18.78 20.25 15.03
C GLN A 17 18.42 21.59 15.67
N GLU A 18 18.75 22.70 15.02
CA GLU A 18 18.37 24.04 15.48
C GLU A 18 16.85 24.21 15.59
N PHE A 19 16.12 23.72 14.59
CA PHE A 19 14.65 23.67 14.62
C PHE A 19 14.14 22.93 15.85
N HIS A 20 14.72 21.77 16.19
CA HIS A 20 14.33 21.05 17.40
C HIS A 20 14.69 21.79 18.68
N ASN A 21 15.83 22.49 18.71
CA ASN A 21 16.23 23.27 19.88
C ASN A 21 15.23 24.41 20.16
N ILE A 22 14.74 25.07 19.12
CA ILE A 22 13.78 26.18 19.24
C ILE A 22 12.36 25.65 19.50
N TYR A 23 11.89 24.70 18.67
CA TYR A 23 10.50 24.25 18.65
C TYR A 23 10.24 22.93 19.38
N GLY A 24 11.24 22.34 20.04
CA GLY A 24 11.10 21.05 20.71
C GLY A 24 10.00 21.04 21.78
N LYS A 25 9.90 22.14 22.55
CA LYS A 25 8.82 22.31 23.54
C LYS A 25 7.45 22.40 22.85
N TRP A 26 7.35 23.22 21.79
CA TRP A 26 6.14 23.37 21.00
C TRP A 26 5.69 22.02 20.40
N LEU A 27 6.60 21.26 19.78
CA LEU A 27 6.32 19.89 19.28
C LEU A 27 5.87 18.90 20.36
N GLY A 28 6.16 19.20 21.63
CA GLY A 28 5.78 18.40 22.79
C GLY A 28 4.44 18.80 23.41
N GLU A 29 3.84 19.91 22.98
CA GLU A 29 2.55 20.38 23.47
C GLU A 29 1.45 19.34 23.23
N LYS A 30 0.56 19.23 24.22
CA LYS A 30 -0.55 18.29 24.22
C LYS A 30 -1.85 19.06 24.38
N THR A 31 -2.86 18.62 23.65
CA THR A 31 -4.25 19.01 23.87
C THR A 31 -4.91 17.92 24.69
N TYR A 32 -5.55 18.30 25.80
CA TYR A 32 -6.30 17.36 26.63
C TYR A 32 -7.77 17.33 26.18
N ARG A 33 -8.35 16.13 26.19
CA ARG A 33 -9.77 15.91 25.85
C ARG A 33 -10.69 16.73 26.74
N SER A 34 -10.34 16.91 28.02
CA SER A 34 -11.10 17.71 28.98
C SER A 34 -11.18 19.20 28.61
N GLU A 35 -10.29 19.69 27.77
CA GLU A 35 -10.20 21.10 27.36
C GLU A 35 -10.90 21.38 26.02
N VAL A 36 -11.41 20.34 25.36
CA VAL A 36 -11.99 20.41 24.02
C VAL A 36 -13.44 19.96 24.06
N LEU A 37 -14.33 20.72 23.40
CA LEU A 37 -15.73 20.32 23.26
C LEU A 37 -15.83 18.96 22.54
N PRO A 38 -16.76 18.06 22.93
CA PRO A 38 -16.87 16.72 22.34
C PRO A 38 -16.93 16.72 20.80
N ASP A 39 -17.62 17.68 20.19
CA ASP A 39 -17.77 17.81 18.75
C ASP A 39 -16.49 18.24 18.01
N ASN A 40 -15.54 18.84 18.74
CA ASN A 40 -14.26 19.32 18.19
C ASN A 40 -13.12 18.32 18.38
N VAL A 41 -13.40 17.15 18.96
CA VAL A 41 -12.38 16.10 19.09
C VAL A 41 -12.12 15.49 17.71
N PRO A 42 -10.86 15.46 17.23
CA PRO A 42 -10.57 14.90 15.91
C PRO A 42 -10.96 13.42 15.81
N THR A 43 -11.52 13.02 14.67
CA THR A 43 -12.05 11.65 14.43
C THR A 43 -11.00 10.54 14.61
N TRP A 44 -9.72 10.86 14.41
CA TRP A 44 -8.62 9.90 14.57
C TRP A 44 -8.19 9.69 16.02
N VAL A 45 -8.69 10.49 16.97
CA VAL A 45 -8.44 10.32 18.40
C VAL A 45 -9.35 9.22 18.94
N ARG A 46 -8.77 8.20 19.56
CA ARG A 46 -9.53 7.08 20.14
C ARG A 46 -10.45 7.57 21.26
N PRO A 47 -11.65 6.99 21.45
CA PRO A 47 -12.57 7.41 22.51
C PRO A 47 -11.96 7.40 23.92
N SER A 48 -11.12 6.41 24.22
CA SER A 48 -10.43 6.25 25.51
C SER A 48 -9.19 7.13 25.68
N GLN A 49 -8.79 7.88 24.66
CA GLN A 49 -7.55 8.65 24.67
C GLN A 49 -7.79 10.02 25.32
N GLU A 50 -7.08 10.28 26.42
CA GLU A 50 -7.24 11.50 27.24
C GLU A 50 -6.54 12.74 26.67
N TRP A 51 -5.50 12.55 25.84
CA TRP A 51 -4.75 13.65 25.25
C TRP A 51 -4.15 13.26 23.90
N TRP A 52 -3.84 14.24 23.07
CA TRP A 52 -3.07 14.06 21.84
C TRP A 52 -2.05 15.18 21.66
N TYR A 53 -1.03 14.94 20.84
CA TYR A 53 -0.09 16.02 20.48
C TYR A 53 -0.81 17.08 19.65
N THR A 54 -0.74 18.33 20.09
CA THR A 54 -1.37 19.47 19.40
C THR A 54 -0.86 19.58 17.96
N HIS A 55 0.47 19.49 17.79
CA HIS A 55 1.14 19.68 16.51
C HIS A 55 1.54 18.35 15.87
N GLN A 56 0.58 17.42 15.73
CA GLN A 56 0.85 16.04 15.33
C GLN A 56 1.57 15.94 13.97
N ASN A 57 1.16 16.73 12.97
CA ASN A 57 1.75 16.68 11.63
C ASN A 57 3.20 17.20 11.64
N ALA A 58 3.45 18.32 12.30
CA ALA A 58 4.81 18.86 12.44
C ALA A 58 5.72 17.89 13.20
N ARG A 59 5.21 17.30 14.29
CA ARG A 59 5.94 16.28 15.06
C ARG A 59 6.26 15.04 14.23
N LYS A 60 5.31 14.54 13.44
CA LYS A 60 5.53 13.40 12.54
C LYS A 60 6.58 13.72 11.48
N ALA A 61 6.50 14.90 10.85
CA ALA A 61 7.46 15.35 9.84
C ALA A 61 8.88 15.46 10.42
N TYR A 62 9.02 16.11 11.59
CA TYR A 62 10.30 16.19 12.30
C TYR A 62 10.85 14.81 12.63
N ASN A 63 10.03 13.95 13.26
CA ASN A 63 10.47 12.61 13.66
C ASN A 63 10.86 11.74 12.46
N LEU A 64 10.18 11.90 11.32
CA LEU A 64 10.56 11.21 10.08
C LEU A 64 11.98 11.60 9.69
N LEU A 65 12.25 12.90 9.54
CA LEU A 65 13.57 13.41 9.17
C LEU A 65 14.63 13.01 10.21
N ALA A 66 14.39 13.26 11.49
CA ALA A 66 15.32 12.94 12.57
C ALA A 66 15.62 11.43 12.65
N THR A 67 14.65 10.56 12.32
CA THR A 67 14.88 9.12 12.25
C THR A 67 15.75 8.73 11.06
N GLN A 68 15.51 9.31 9.88
CA GLN A 68 16.34 9.03 8.70
C GLN A 68 17.77 9.59 8.88
N THR A 69 17.92 10.74 9.52
CA THR A 69 19.24 11.29 9.88
C THR A 69 19.98 10.36 10.82
N ARG A 70 19.36 9.89 11.91
CA ARG A 70 19.97 8.93 12.85
C ARG A 70 20.34 7.59 12.21
N LYS A 71 19.57 7.15 11.22
CA LYS A 71 19.84 5.93 10.44
C LYS A 71 20.93 6.13 9.37
N GLY A 72 21.36 7.37 9.10
CA GLY A 72 22.28 7.69 8.00
C GLY A 72 21.68 7.52 6.61
N THR A 73 20.35 7.46 6.49
CA THR A 73 19.64 7.16 5.23
C THR A 73 19.11 8.39 4.51
N LEU A 74 18.98 9.54 5.21
CA LEU A 74 18.35 10.74 4.64
C LEU A 74 19.05 11.26 3.37
N PHE A 75 20.38 11.22 3.35
CA PHE A 75 21.22 11.68 2.23
C PHE A 75 22.08 10.55 1.66
N ALA A 76 21.59 9.30 1.69
CA ALA A 76 22.34 8.13 1.24
C ALA A 76 22.83 8.26 -0.21
N PHE A 77 22.12 9.00 -1.07
CA PHE A 77 22.52 9.26 -2.45
C PHE A 77 23.80 10.11 -2.57
N LEU A 78 24.26 10.79 -1.51
CA LEU A 78 25.52 11.53 -1.49
C LEU A 78 26.68 10.70 -0.92
N ASN A 79 26.42 9.50 -0.40
CA ASN A 79 27.43 8.67 0.25
C ASN A 79 28.50 8.24 -0.78
N PRO A 80 29.78 8.63 -0.61
CA PRO A 80 30.84 8.30 -1.58
C PRO A 80 31.05 6.80 -1.77
N HIS A 81 30.90 6.01 -0.71
CA HIS A 81 31.07 4.56 -0.77
C HIS A 81 29.92 3.90 -1.56
N LEU A 82 28.68 4.34 -1.36
CA LEU A 82 27.54 3.83 -2.14
C LEU A 82 27.60 4.26 -3.60
N GLN A 83 28.09 5.47 -3.87
CA GLN A 83 28.30 5.95 -5.24
C GLN A 83 29.39 5.14 -5.97
N ALA A 84 30.49 4.78 -5.28
CA ALA A 84 31.55 3.96 -5.88
C ALA A 84 31.10 2.53 -6.24
N GLN A 85 30.08 2.01 -5.55
CA GLN A 85 29.50 0.69 -5.82
C GLN A 85 28.42 0.72 -6.90
N ALA A 86 27.83 1.88 -7.17
CA ALA A 86 26.71 2.00 -8.09
C ALA A 86 27.20 2.11 -9.54
N THR A 87 26.54 1.40 -10.47
CA THR A 87 26.79 1.52 -11.91
C THR A 87 26.38 2.88 -12.48
N SER A 88 25.45 3.57 -11.80
CA SER A 88 24.93 4.89 -12.18
C SER A 88 24.76 5.77 -10.94
N PRO A 89 24.78 7.11 -11.08
CA PRO A 89 24.57 8.02 -9.96
C PRO A 89 23.29 7.70 -9.19
N LEU A 90 23.41 7.55 -7.87
CA LEU A 90 22.25 7.26 -7.03
C LEU A 90 21.23 8.41 -7.10
N PRO A 91 19.95 8.11 -7.35
CA PRO A 91 18.93 9.15 -7.43
C PRO A 91 18.59 9.68 -6.04
N SER A 92 18.37 10.99 -5.93
CA SER A 92 17.94 11.63 -4.67
C SER A 92 16.47 11.39 -4.32
N THR A 93 15.69 10.87 -5.26
CA THR A 93 14.25 10.61 -5.09
C THR A 93 13.90 9.22 -5.60
N THR A 94 12.83 8.66 -5.07
CA THR A 94 12.29 7.38 -5.52
C THR A 94 11.40 7.51 -6.77
N ASN A 95 11.41 8.66 -7.46
CA ASN A 95 10.56 8.90 -8.63
C ASN A 95 10.78 7.88 -9.75
N ALA A 96 12.02 7.44 -9.96
CA ALA A 96 12.32 6.38 -10.92
C ALA A 96 11.67 5.04 -10.53
N LEU A 97 11.66 4.72 -9.23
CA LEU A 97 11.01 3.53 -8.71
C LEU A 97 9.48 3.63 -8.79
N GLU A 98 8.91 4.76 -8.35
CA GLU A 98 7.45 4.95 -8.28
C GLU A 98 6.83 5.15 -9.67
N GLY A 99 7.43 6.00 -10.49
CA GLY A 99 6.96 6.32 -11.83
C GLY A 99 7.37 5.29 -12.89
N GLY A 100 8.50 4.62 -12.69
CA GLY A 100 8.97 3.57 -13.59
C GLY A 100 8.42 2.20 -13.21
N ILE A 101 9.05 1.56 -12.24
CA ILE A 101 8.80 0.15 -11.91
C ILE A 101 7.41 -0.06 -11.29
N ASN A 102 7.09 0.66 -10.21
CA ASN A 102 5.83 0.45 -9.47
C ASN A 102 4.62 0.82 -10.33
N THR A 103 4.72 1.82 -11.19
CA THR A 103 3.63 2.20 -12.09
C THR A 103 3.34 1.09 -13.10
N GLN A 104 4.38 0.43 -13.64
CA GLN A 104 4.22 -0.69 -14.55
C GLN A 104 3.62 -1.92 -13.85
N ILE A 105 4.09 -2.27 -12.66
CA ILE A 105 3.51 -3.36 -11.84
C ILE A 105 2.05 -3.08 -11.51
N LYS A 106 1.73 -1.86 -11.05
CA LYS A 106 0.34 -1.45 -10.77
C LYS A 106 -0.53 -1.54 -12.03
N THR A 107 0.04 -1.26 -13.20
CA THR A 107 -0.67 -1.32 -14.49
C THR A 107 -0.91 -2.76 -14.92
N LEU A 108 0.07 -3.65 -14.78
CA LEU A 108 -0.08 -5.09 -14.98
C LEU A 108 -1.26 -5.63 -14.15
N ILE A 109 -1.28 -5.36 -12.85
CA ILE A 109 -2.37 -5.80 -11.97
C ILE A 109 -3.70 -5.17 -12.38
N ARG A 110 -3.72 -3.87 -12.74
CA ARG A 110 -4.94 -3.19 -13.19
C ARG A 110 -5.49 -3.76 -14.50
N ASN A 111 -4.64 -4.21 -15.41
CA ASN A 111 -5.06 -4.79 -16.69
C ASN A 111 -5.59 -6.22 -16.52
N HIS A 112 -5.15 -6.92 -15.48
CA HIS A 112 -5.58 -8.28 -15.16
C HIS A 112 -6.50 -8.33 -13.93
N ARG A 113 -7.45 -7.40 -13.85
CA ARG A 113 -8.52 -7.42 -12.84
C ARG A 113 -9.29 -8.74 -12.96
N GLY A 114 -9.32 -9.52 -11.88
CA GLY A 114 -9.98 -10.83 -11.83
C GLY A 114 -9.03 -12.01 -11.64
N LEU A 115 -7.71 -11.80 -11.66
CA LEU A 115 -6.76 -12.81 -11.19
C LEU A 115 -6.91 -13.01 -9.66
N SER A 116 -6.78 -14.25 -9.22
CA SER A 116 -6.59 -14.55 -7.80
C SER A 116 -5.28 -13.95 -7.30
N GLU A 117 -5.15 -13.79 -5.98
CA GLU A 117 -3.92 -13.25 -5.38
C GLU A 117 -2.68 -14.04 -5.81
N ASP A 118 -2.76 -15.37 -5.82
CA ASP A 118 -1.64 -16.23 -6.24
C ASP A 118 -1.23 -15.99 -7.70
N HIS A 119 -2.20 -15.82 -8.60
CA HIS A 119 -1.90 -15.52 -10.00
C HIS A 119 -1.40 -14.08 -10.19
N MET A 120 -1.90 -13.11 -9.42
CA MET A 120 -1.35 -11.75 -9.43
C MET A 120 0.10 -11.75 -8.95
N ARG A 121 0.41 -12.46 -7.86
CA ARG A 121 1.78 -12.60 -7.36
C ARG A 121 2.68 -13.23 -8.41
N CYS A 122 2.26 -14.34 -9.00
CA CYS A 122 3.01 -15.00 -10.07
C CYS A 122 3.25 -14.07 -11.28
N ALA A 123 2.25 -13.29 -11.70
CA ALA A 123 2.40 -12.32 -12.78
C ALA A 123 3.41 -11.22 -12.43
N VAL A 124 3.39 -10.70 -11.20
CA VAL A 124 4.36 -9.71 -10.71
C VAL A 124 5.77 -10.31 -10.63
N GLU A 125 5.91 -11.53 -10.12
CA GLU A 125 7.19 -12.25 -10.07
C GLU A 125 7.79 -12.44 -11.47
N TRP A 126 6.97 -12.89 -12.44
CA TRP A 126 7.37 -13.00 -13.84
C TRP A 126 7.78 -11.67 -14.44
N TRP A 127 7.03 -10.60 -14.15
CA TRP A 127 7.38 -9.26 -14.61
C TRP A 127 8.72 -8.81 -14.03
N CYS A 128 8.94 -8.98 -12.72
CA CYS A 128 10.20 -8.65 -12.07
C CYS A 128 11.38 -9.47 -12.62
N TYR A 129 11.16 -10.77 -12.87
CA TYR A 129 12.15 -11.64 -13.47
C TYR A 129 12.62 -11.14 -14.83
N LEU A 130 11.67 -10.83 -15.73
CA LEU A 130 11.94 -10.32 -17.07
C LEU A 130 12.65 -8.95 -17.10
N HIS A 131 12.53 -8.17 -16.03
CA HIS A 131 13.17 -6.85 -15.90
C HIS A 131 14.39 -6.88 -14.96
N SER A 132 14.91 -8.07 -14.65
CA SER A 132 16.19 -8.23 -13.96
C SER A 132 17.36 -8.01 -14.92
N GLU A 133 18.59 -7.98 -14.42
CA GLU A 133 19.78 -7.72 -15.25
C GLU A 133 20.03 -8.82 -16.30
N ASN A 134 19.72 -10.08 -15.98
CA ASN A 134 20.02 -11.24 -16.82
C ASN A 134 18.88 -12.28 -16.82
N PRO A 135 17.70 -11.97 -17.37
CA PRO A 135 16.62 -12.94 -17.50
C PRO A 135 16.98 -14.01 -18.52
N VAL A 136 16.68 -15.27 -18.21
CA VAL A 136 16.65 -16.32 -19.23
C VAL A 136 15.42 -16.08 -20.10
N ILE A 137 15.59 -16.23 -21.41
CA ILE A 137 14.48 -16.06 -22.35
C ILE A 137 13.38 -17.09 -21.99
N PRO A 138 12.12 -16.68 -21.80
CA PRO A 138 11.08 -17.53 -21.22
C PRO A 138 10.90 -18.91 -21.88
N HIS A 139 11.05 -18.99 -23.20
CA HIS A 139 10.88 -20.26 -23.91
C HIS A 139 11.95 -21.30 -23.56
N LEU A 140 13.13 -20.87 -23.08
CA LEU A 140 14.20 -21.76 -22.63
C LEU A 140 13.95 -22.34 -21.23
N LEU A 141 13.03 -21.74 -20.47
CA LEU A 141 12.61 -22.25 -19.15
C LEU A 141 11.60 -23.40 -19.28
N ILE A 142 11.04 -23.60 -20.47
CA ILE A 142 10.09 -24.68 -20.76
C ILE A 142 10.87 -25.98 -20.92
N LYS A 143 10.74 -26.88 -19.95
CA LYS A 143 11.28 -28.23 -20.01
C LYS A 143 10.26 -29.20 -20.62
N PRO A 144 10.69 -30.34 -21.17
CA PRO A 144 9.78 -31.37 -21.68
C PRO A 144 8.72 -31.83 -20.68
N GLU A 145 9.08 -31.85 -19.38
CA GLU A 145 8.16 -32.19 -18.28
C GLU A 145 6.96 -31.22 -18.17
N HIS A 146 7.12 -29.94 -18.54
CA HIS A 146 6.06 -28.94 -18.46
C HIS A 146 5.01 -29.07 -19.59
N LEU A 147 5.34 -29.81 -20.66
CA LEU A 147 4.41 -30.05 -21.77
C LEU A 147 3.36 -31.12 -21.45
N ASN A 148 3.54 -31.85 -20.34
CA ASN A 148 2.64 -32.89 -19.86
C ASN A 148 1.95 -32.40 -18.58
N PRO A 149 0.86 -31.62 -18.67
CA PRO A 149 0.18 -31.12 -17.49
C PRO A 149 -0.37 -32.28 -16.65
N GLN A 150 0.00 -32.30 -15.36
CA GLN A 150 -0.65 -33.16 -14.38
C GLN A 150 -2.13 -32.77 -14.29
N VAL A 151 -3.03 -33.75 -14.30
CA VAL A 151 -4.46 -33.51 -14.14
C VAL A 151 -4.67 -32.87 -12.76
N LYS A 152 -5.14 -31.62 -12.72
CA LYS A 152 -5.54 -30.98 -11.45
C LYS A 152 -6.54 -31.91 -10.75
N PRO A 153 -6.38 -32.20 -9.45
CA PRO A 153 -7.39 -32.94 -8.72
C PRO A 153 -8.72 -32.24 -8.93
N GLN A 154 -9.70 -32.94 -9.49
CA GLN A 154 -11.04 -32.39 -9.61
C GLN A 154 -11.54 -32.13 -8.19
N THR A 155 -11.71 -30.85 -7.82
CA THR A 155 -12.58 -30.49 -6.71
C THR A 155 -13.96 -30.99 -7.10
N ARG A 156 -14.35 -32.14 -6.56
CA ARG A 156 -15.69 -32.66 -6.73
C ARG A 156 -16.61 -31.67 -6.02
N GLU A 157 -17.22 -30.76 -6.76
CA GLU A 157 -18.41 -30.10 -6.26
C GLU A 157 -19.39 -31.21 -5.87
N PRO A 158 -19.94 -31.21 -4.64
CA PRO A 158 -21.00 -32.13 -4.32
C PRO A 158 -22.07 -31.99 -5.39
N LYS A 159 -22.43 -33.11 -6.04
CA LYS A 159 -23.49 -33.13 -7.05
C LYS A 159 -24.67 -32.31 -6.50
N PRO A 160 -25.29 -31.42 -7.29
CA PRO A 160 -26.56 -30.82 -6.92
C PRO A 160 -27.59 -31.95 -6.86
N GLY A 161 -27.64 -32.65 -5.72
CA GLY A 161 -28.77 -33.46 -5.33
C GLY A 161 -29.90 -32.52 -4.94
N PRO A 162 -31.16 -32.95 -5.06
CA PRO A 162 -32.28 -32.12 -4.67
C PRO A 162 -32.04 -31.59 -3.25
N ALA A 163 -32.18 -30.28 -3.09
CA ALA A 163 -32.03 -29.63 -1.79
C ALA A 163 -32.98 -30.31 -0.81
N LEU A 164 -32.43 -30.93 0.23
CA LEU A 164 -33.18 -31.57 1.32
C LEU A 164 -34.18 -30.61 2.01
N TRP A 165 -34.07 -29.30 1.72
CA TRP A 165 -34.78 -28.21 2.36
C TRP A 165 -35.84 -27.55 1.47
N ASP A 166 -36.12 -28.06 0.27
CA ASP A 166 -37.09 -27.44 -0.66
C ASP A 166 -38.52 -28.01 -0.49
N THR A 167 -38.91 -28.32 0.75
CA THR A 167 -40.28 -28.80 1.10
C THR A 167 -40.99 -27.87 2.10
N GLY A 168 -40.50 -26.63 2.24
CA GLY A 168 -40.94 -25.71 3.29
C GLY A 168 -41.50 -24.36 2.84
N SER A 169 -41.99 -24.20 1.62
CA SER A 169 -42.68 -22.96 1.22
C SER A 169 -43.87 -23.24 0.30
N ASP A 170 -44.99 -23.63 0.90
CA ASP A 170 -46.30 -23.50 0.27
C ASP A 170 -46.74 -22.03 0.40
N LEU A 171 -46.23 -21.19 -0.50
CA LEU A 171 -46.66 -19.78 -0.58
C LEU A 171 -48.09 -19.76 -1.10
N THR A 172 -49.05 -19.74 -0.18
CA THR A 172 -50.44 -19.47 -0.52
C THR A 172 -50.59 -17.97 -0.83
N GLN A 173 -51.60 -17.62 -1.61
CA GLN A 173 -51.83 -16.24 -2.11
C GLN A 173 -51.92 -15.17 -0.99
N THR A 174 -52.05 -15.57 0.27
CA THR A 174 -52.02 -14.69 1.45
C THR A 174 -50.62 -14.24 1.87
N ASP A 175 -49.55 -14.88 1.39
CA ASP A 175 -48.15 -14.53 1.72
C ASP A 175 -47.57 -13.47 0.77
N TYR A 176 -48.37 -12.96 -0.17
CA TYR A 176 -47.99 -11.87 -1.07
C TYR A 176 -48.04 -10.53 -0.35
N HIS A 177 -46.88 -10.05 0.13
CA HIS A 177 -46.74 -8.67 0.62
C HIS A 177 -46.34 -7.76 -0.56
N PRO A 178 -47.17 -6.80 -0.98
CA PRO A 178 -46.90 -5.98 -2.16
C PRO A 178 -45.65 -5.07 -2.01
N ASP A 179 -45.21 -4.83 -0.77
CA ASP A 179 -44.10 -3.93 -0.44
C ASP A 179 -42.70 -4.46 -0.82
N ILE A 180 -42.58 -5.75 -1.13
CA ILE A 180 -41.30 -6.40 -1.50
C ILE A 180 -41.17 -6.60 -3.03
N SER A 181 -42.16 -6.17 -3.79
CA SER A 181 -42.17 -6.29 -5.25
C SER A 181 -41.29 -5.21 -5.89
N ILE A 182 -40.30 -5.62 -6.70
CA ILE A 182 -39.49 -4.69 -7.51
C ILE A 182 -40.40 -4.00 -8.52
N ARG A 183 -40.61 -2.69 -8.38
CA ARG A 183 -41.32 -1.89 -9.40
C ARG A 183 -40.51 -1.88 -10.69
N LYS A 184 -41.02 -2.48 -11.76
CA LYS A 184 -40.47 -2.27 -13.10
C LYS A 184 -40.78 -0.82 -13.52
N GLY A 185 -39.75 0.01 -13.61
CA GLY A 185 -39.86 1.36 -14.12
C GLY A 185 -40.20 1.37 -15.61
N THR A 186 -41.12 2.24 -16.01
CA THR A 186 -41.46 2.48 -17.42
C THR A 186 -40.40 3.42 -18.02
N ILE A 187 -39.75 2.97 -19.10
CA ILE A 187 -38.88 3.81 -19.94
C ILE A 187 -39.79 4.71 -20.78
N ARG A 188 -39.55 6.03 -20.75
CA ARG A 188 -40.05 6.99 -21.72
C ARG A 188 -38.94 7.38 -22.67
#